data_AF-A0A7R9V7V8-F1
#
_entry.id   AF-A0A7R9V7V8-F1
#
_cell.length_a   1.000
_cell.length_b   1.000
_cell.length_c   1.000
_cell.angle_alpha   90.00
_cell.angle_beta   90.00
_cell.angle_gamma   90.00
#
_symmetry.space_group_name_H-M   'P 1'
#
loop_
_entity.id
_entity.type
_entity.pdbx_description
1 polymer ?
#
loop_
_entity_poly.entity_id
_entity_poly.type
_entity_poly.pdbx_seq_one_letter_code
_entity_poly.pdbx_strand_id
1 'polypeptide(L)'
;MGGFNGSELATLSHSFASLGHSPSAPWLHAAMRAFHGALGSSATPPALAKMLHAMAHLRARPSRNWMQAVIADARRQIDGFTARELAVVLWSAVVMGHPPDAVFMSTWFVAAARRMASLQPEPALLALTALAATSEGATRPLPARFARLLVPHLQGMLPLLSAEQLCDVLRCLVALRVRPAEEWMADFESALESALPRLLDAERLGGLAWALGQMRYQPDRSCAAALMRAGGALLPGARAHDVGLLVWGLMRVELEAPPAWANELLRKAEAEGLSLPTPSTPAV
;
A
#
# COMPACT_ATOMS: atom_id res chain seq x y z
N MET A 1 -19.90 -17.59 24.93
CA MET A 1 -18.83 -16.56 25.02
C MET A 1 -19.07 -15.52 26.13
N GLY A 2 -20.09 -15.66 27.00
CA GLY A 2 -20.49 -14.61 27.96
C GLY A 2 -19.55 -14.31 29.14
N GLY A 3 -18.33 -14.86 29.13
CA GLY A 3 -17.33 -14.60 30.17
C GLY A 3 -16.10 -13.82 29.68
N PHE A 4 -15.94 -13.61 28.36
CA PHE A 4 -14.80 -12.87 27.83
C PHE A 4 -15.14 -11.38 27.67
N ASN A 5 -14.24 -10.52 28.11
CA ASN A 5 -14.33 -9.08 27.84
C ASN A 5 -13.83 -8.74 26.42
N GLY A 6 -14.04 -7.49 25.97
CA GLY A 6 -13.66 -7.06 24.62
C GLY A 6 -12.17 -7.22 24.30
N SER A 7 -11.30 -6.98 25.28
CA SER A 7 -9.84 -7.09 25.12
C SER A 7 -9.38 -8.55 25.00
N GLU A 8 -9.98 -9.45 25.78
CA GLU A 8 -9.72 -10.90 25.69
C GLU A 8 -10.21 -11.48 24.37
N LEU A 9 -11.41 -11.10 23.92
CA LEU A 9 -11.95 -11.51 22.62
C LEU A 9 -11.05 -11.05 21.47
N ALA A 10 -10.62 -9.79 21.47
CA ALA A 10 -9.72 -9.27 20.46
C ALA A 10 -8.37 -10.01 20.46
N THR A 11 -7.83 -10.31 21.64
CA THR A 11 -6.58 -11.06 21.76
C THR A 11 -6.74 -12.48 21.22
N LEU A 12 -7.80 -13.18 21.57
CA LEU A 12 -8.08 -14.53 21.08
C LEU A 12 -8.26 -14.57 19.56
N SER A 13 -9.04 -13.64 19.00
CA SER A 13 -9.20 -13.50 17.54
C SER A 13 -7.88 -13.20 16.86
N HIS A 14 -7.06 -12.32 17.44
CA HIS A 14 -5.73 -12.01 16.91
C HIS A 14 -4.81 -13.23 16.95
N SER A 15 -4.79 -14.00 18.03
CA SER A 15 -4.01 -15.24 18.13
C SER A 15 -4.40 -16.25 17.04
N PHE A 16 -5.69 -16.44 16.76
CA PHE A 16 -6.11 -17.29 15.65
C PHE A 16 -5.56 -16.81 14.30
N ALA A 17 -5.65 -15.50 14.03
CA ALA A 17 -5.11 -14.90 12.81
C ALA A 17 -3.58 -15.09 12.72
N SER A 18 -2.84 -14.84 13.79
CA SER A 18 -1.39 -14.98 13.85
C SER A 18 -0.91 -16.43 13.70
N LEU A 19 -1.70 -17.40 14.16
CA LEU A 19 -1.40 -18.84 14.03
C LEU A 19 -1.82 -19.43 12.68
N GLY A 20 -2.44 -18.64 11.79
CA GLY A 20 -2.99 -19.13 10.53
C GLY A 20 -4.14 -20.14 10.70
N HIS A 21 -4.71 -20.24 11.90
CA HIS A 21 -5.83 -21.14 12.19
C HIS A 21 -7.14 -20.40 11.98
N SER A 22 -7.96 -20.87 11.04
CA SER A 22 -9.28 -20.29 10.77
C SER A 22 -10.35 -20.93 11.67
N PRO A 23 -10.86 -20.22 12.68
CA PRO A 23 -11.95 -20.72 13.49
C PRO A 23 -13.24 -20.86 12.67
N SER A 24 -14.19 -21.66 13.14
CA SER A 24 -15.44 -21.91 12.42
C SER A 24 -16.26 -20.62 12.23
N ALA A 25 -17.05 -20.56 11.15
CA ALA A 25 -17.90 -19.41 10.89
C ALA A 25 -18.87 -19.08 12.05
N PRO A 26 -19.51 -20.06 12.73
CA PRO A 26 -20.32 -19.77 13.92
C PRO A 26 -19.52 -19.13 15.06
N TRP A 27 -18.27 -19.56 15.27
CA TRP A 27 -17.39 -18.97 16.29
C TRP A 27 -17.07 -17.52 15.95
N LEU A 28 -16.70 -17.21 14.70
CA LEU A 28 -16.42 -15.84 14.25
C LEU A 28 -17.64 -14.92 14.43
N HIS A 29 -18.82 -15.38 14.05
CA HIS A 29 -20.07 -14.62 14.25
C HIS A 29 -20.37 -14.38 15.73
N ALA A 30 -20.11 -15.36 16.59
CA ALA A 30 -20.28 -15.21 18.04
C ALA A 30 -19.26 -14.21 18.62
N ALA A 31 -17.99 -14.28 18.20
CA ALA A 31 -16.94 -13.37 18.63
C ALA A 31 -17.22 -11.93 18.24
N MET A 32 -17.60 -11.69 16.97
CA MET A 32 -17.99 -10.36 16.48
C MET A 32 -19.18 -9.79 17.26
N ARG A 33 -20.20 -10.61 17.54
CA ARG A 33 -21.38 -10.18 18.30
C ARG A 33 -21.04 -9.83 19.75
N ALA A 34 -20.24 -10.66 20.41
CA ALA A 34 -19.81 -10.42 21.78
C ALA A 34 -18.92 -9.16 21.86
N PHE A 35 -17.99 -8.99 20.91
CA PHE A 35 -17.16 -7.80 20.83
C PHE A 35 -17.96 -6.53 20.56
N HIS A 36 -19.00 -6.60 19.72
CA HIS A 36 -19.94 -5.49 19.51
C HIS A 36 -20.64 -5.08 20.82
N GLY A 37 -21.01 -6.04 21.67
CA GLY A 37 -21.58 -5.76 22.99
C GLY A 37 -20.57 -5.14 23.99
N ALA A 38 -19.27 -5.27 23.73
CA ALA A 38 -18.20 -4.70 24.54
C ALA A 38 -17.78 -3.28 24.12
N LEU A 39 -18.34 -2.74 23.03
CA LEU A 39 -18.08 -1.37 22.58
C LEU A 39 -18.51 -0.36 23.65
N GLY A 40 -17.72 0.70 23.83
CA GLY A 40 -17.94 1.69 24.90
C GLY A 40 -17.71 1.19 26.33
N SER A 41 -17.25 -0.05 26.52
CA SER A 41 -16.87 -0.58 27.84
C SER A 41 -15.45 -1.17 27.82
N SER A 42 -15.29 -2.44 27.44
CA SER A 42 -14.02 -3.17 27.50
C SER A 42 -13.28 -3.30 26.17
N ALA A 43 -13.85 -2.77 25.08
CA ALA A 43 -13.19 -2.63 23.79
C ALA A 43 -12.26 -1.41 23.75
N THR A 44 -11.06 -1.56 24.33
CA THR A 44 -10.02 -0.53 24.37
C THR A 44 -9.42 -0.24 22.98
N PRO A 45 -8.65 0.85 22.77
CA PRO A 45 -8.01 1.14 21.48
C PRO A 45 -7.14 -0.02 20.95
N PRO A 46 -6.27 -0.65 21.78
CA PRO A 46 -5.53 -1.83 21.34
C PRO A 46 -6.43 -3.01 20.97
N ALA A 47 -7.54 -3.20 21.69
CA ALA A 47 -8.50 -4.27 21.39
C ALA A 47 -9.23 -4.03 20.07
N LEU A 48 -9.63 -2.79 19.78
CA LEU A 48 -10.24 -2.41 18.50
C LEU A 48 -9.28 -2.68 17.33
N ALA A 49 -8.02 -2.26 17.44
CA ALA A 49 -7.03 -2.51 16.40
C ALA A 49 -6.75 -4.01 16.21
N LYS A 50 -6.56 -4.77 17.29
CA LYS A 50 -6.36 -6.23 17.24
C LYS A 50 -7.55 -6.95 16.62
N MET A 51 -8.77 -6.58 17.00
CA MET A 51 -9.98 -7.19 16.46
C MET A 51 -10.12 -6.91 14.96
N LEU A 52 -9.98 -5.66 14.53
CA LEU A 52 -10.04 -5.30 13.10
C LEU A 52 -8.96 -6.00 12.28
N HIS A 53 -7.73 -6.05 12.80
CA HIS A 53 -6.61 -6.77 12.18
C HIS A 53 -6.91 -8.26 12.03
N ALA A 54 -7.40 -8.89 13.10
CA ALA A 54 -7.78 -10.31 13.08
C ALA A 54 -8.86 -10.58 12.03
N MET A 55 -9.89 -9.74 11.95
CA MET A 55 -10.97 -9.92 10.97
C MET A 55 -10.47 -9.78 9.53
N ALA A 56 -9.56 -8.83 9.26
CA ALA A 56 -8.95 -8.65 7.95
C ALA A 56 -8.12 -9.89 7.54
N HIS A 57 -7.27 -10.40 8.44
CA HIS A 57 -6.43 -11.57 8.15
C HIS A 57 -7.22 -12.88 8.05
N LEU A 58 -8.25 -13.05 8.87
CA LEU A 58 -9.15 -14.21 8.80
C LEU A 58 -10.14 -14.11 7.63
N ARG A 59 -10.06 -13.06 6.81
CA ARG A 59 -10.96 -12.77 5.68
C ARG A 59 -12.43 -12.84 6.09
N ALA A 60 -12.72 -12.42 7.32
CA ALA A 60 -14.08 -12.33 7.82
C ALA A 60 -14.88 -11.31 7.00
N ARG A 61 -16.19 -11.46 6.96
CA ARG A 61 -17.10 -10.51 6.29
C ARG A 61 -18.04 -9.86 7.30
N PRO A 62 -17.57 -8.88 8.10
CA PRO A 62 -18.45 -8.14 9.00
C PRO A 62 -19.54 -7.39 8.21
N SER A 63 -20.73 -7.27 8.81
CA SER A 63 -21.80 -6.46 8.24
C SER A 63 -21.44 -4.98 8.28
N ARG A 64 -22.07 -4.18 7.41
CA ARG A 64 -21.90 -2.71 7.41
C ARG A 64 -22.23 -2.09 8.77
N ASN A 65 -23.28 -2.55 9.43
CA ASN A 65 -23.69 -2.05 10.75
C ASN A 65 -22.63 -2.33 11.81
N TRP A 66 -22.05 -3.54 11.80
CA TRP A 66 -20.97 -3.89 12.73
C TRP A 66 -19.74 -3.01 12.50
N MET A 67 -19.35 -2.81 11.23
CA MET A 67 -18.20 -1.97 10.91
C MET A 67 -18.45 -0.51 11.31
N GLN A 68 -19.63 0.04 11.02
CA GLN A 68 -19.99 1.40 11.42
C GLN A 68 -19.92 1.59 12.94
N ALA A 69 -20.42 0.62 13.73
CA ALA A 69 -20.35 0.68 15.18
C ALA A 69 -18.91 0.68 15.70
N VAL A 70 -18.07 -0.21 15.17
CA VAL A 70 -16.65 -0.33 15.55
C VAL A 70 -15.85 0.91 15.14
N ILE A 71 -16.05 1.42 13.93
CA ILE A 71 -15.38 2.65 13.46
C ILE A 71 -15.84 3.88 14.24
N ALA A 72 -17.13 3.96 14.61
CA ALA A 72 -17.64 5.03 15.45
C ALA A 72 -17.03 4.99 16.86
N ASP A 73 -16.85 3.80 17.44
CA ASP A 73 -16.18 3.63 18.73
C ASP A 73 -14.68 3.93 18.65
N ALA A 74 -14.00 3.47 17.60
CA ALA A 74 -12.61 3.83 17.34
C ALA A 74 -12.42 5.35 17.18
N ARG A 75 -13.37 6.05 16.54
CA ARG A 75 -13.35 7.51 16.45
C ARG A 75 -13.47 8.18 17.83
N ARG A 76 -14.34 7.68 18.71
CA ARG A 76 -14.48 8.23 20.08
C ARG A 76 -13.21 8.06 20.89
N GLN A 77 -12.51 6.95 20.68
CA GLN A 77 -11.28 6.62 21.40
C GLN A 77 -10.00 7.01 20.65
N ILE A 78 -10.09 7.86 19.61
CA ILE A 78 -8.99 8.11 18.66
C ILE A 78 -7.70 8.58 19.33
N ASP A 79 -7.81 9.31 20.44
CA ASP A 79 -6.68 9.83 21.20
C ASP A 79 -5.97 8.76 22.04
N GLY A 80 -6.60 7.62 22.27
CA GLY A 80 -6.01 6.48 22.98
C GLY A 80 -5.19 5.54 22.09
N PHE A 81 -5.24 5.69 20.77
CA PHE A 81 -4.49 4.85 19.84
C PHE A 81 -3.02 5.29 19.74
N THR A 82 -2.13 4.33 19.55
CA THR A 82 -0.75 4.55 19.08
C THR A 82 -0.72 4.81 17.55
N ALA A 83 0.43 5.27 17.03
CA ALA A 83 0.61 5.45 15.58
C ALA A 83 0.39 4.14 14.80
N ARG A 84 0.90 3.03 15.34
CA ARG A 84 0.72 1.68 14.77
C ARG A 84 -0.75 1.30 14.69
N GLU A 85 -1.46 1.45 15.79
CA GLU A 85 -2.86 1.02 15.85
C GLU A 85 -3.76 1.89 14.95
N LEU A 86 -3.48 3.19 14.82
CA LEU A 86 -4.16 4.05 13.84
C LEU A 86 -3.98 3.55 12.41
N ALA A 87 -2.77 3.14 12.04
CA ALA A 87 -2.47 2.58 10.72
C ALA A 87 -3.25 1.27 10.49
N VAL A 88 -3.25 0.38 11.49
CA VAL A 88 -3.96 -0.90 11.45
C VAL A 88 -5.46 -0.71 11.30
N VAL A 89 -6.07 0.17 12.09
CA VAL A 89 -7.53 0.46 12.01
C VAL A 89 -7.91 0.91 10.60
N LEU A 90 -7.15 1.86 10.03
CA LEU A 90 -7.41 2.37 8.69
C LEU A 90 -7.26 1.26 7.63
N TRP A 91 -6.12 0.56 7.63
CA TRP A 91 -5.85 -0.50 6.66
C TRP A 91 -6.87 -1.65 6.75
N SER A 92 -7.19 -2.11 7.95
CA SER A 92 -8.15 -3.20 8.15
C SER A 92 -9.54 -2.82 7.62
N ALA A 93 -9.99 -1.59 7.85
CA ALA A 93 -11.27 -1.10 7.33
C ALA A 93 -11.29 -1.10 5.79
N VAL A 94 -10.21 -0.63 5.16
CA VAL A 94 -10.06 -0.56 3.70
C VAL A 94 -9.99 -1.95 3.07
N VAL A 95 -9.15 -2.85 3.58
CA VAL A 95 -8.99 -4.22 3.06
C VAL A 95 -10.27 -5.05 3.19
N MET A 96 -11.06 -4.81 4.24
CA MET A 96 -12.37 -5.46 4.39
C MET A 96 -13.47 -4.83 3.51
N GLY A 97 -13.16 -3.84 2.67
CA GLY A 97 -14.11 -3.20 1.76
C GLY A 97 -15.06 -2.21 2.45
N HIS A 98 -14.68 -1.69 3.61
CA HIS A 98 -15.44 -0.69 4.36
C HIS A 98 -14.58 0.55 4.66
N PRO A 99 -14.19 1.32 3.63
CA PRO A 99 -13.39 2.52 3.82
C PRO A 99 -14.10 3.50 4.79
N PRO A 100 -13.39 4.08 5.78
CA PRO A 100 -14.02 5.00 6.73
C PRO A 100 -14.59 6.26 6.07
N ASP A 101 -15.61 6.85 6.70
CA ASP A 101 -16.23 8.08 6.21
C ASP A 101 -15.34 9.33 6.39
N ALA A 102 -15.76 10.44 5.78
CA ALA A 102 -15.02 11.70 5.82
C ALA A 102 -14.83 12.25 7.26
N VAL A 103 -15.76 11.96 8.18
CA VAL A 103 -15.67 12.46 9.55
C VAL A 103 -14.61 11.68 10.33
N PHE A 104 -14.61 10.35 10.22
CA PHE A 104 -13.53 9.52 10.74
C PHE A 104 -12.19 9.94 10.14
N MET A 105 -12.09 10.06 8.81
CA MET A 105 -10.84 10.42 8.14
C MET A 105 -10.29 11.77 8.61
N SER A 106 -11.15 12.79 8.76
CA SER A 106 -10.71 14.09 9.29
C SER A 106 -10.11 13.99 10.70
N THR A 107 -10.72 13.18 11.56
CA THR A 107 -10.27 12.94 12.93
C THR A 107 -8.97 12.12 12.94
N TRP A 108 -8.90 11.09 12.10
CA TRP A 108 -7.75 10.22 11.94
C TRP A 108 -6.52 11.02 11.47
N PHE A 109 -6.66 11.90 10.48
CA PHE A 109 -5.54 12.72 10.00
C PHE A 109 -4.95 13.60 11.11
N VAL A 110 -5.79 14.18 11.97
CA VAL A 110 -5.33 14.99 13.12
C VAL A 110 -4.61 14.13 14.17
N ALA A 111 -5.15 12.95 14.48
CA ALA A 111 -4.55 12.02 15.43
C ALA A 111 -3.23 11.43 14.93
N ALA A 112 -3.16 11.06 13.65
CA ALA A 112 -1.98 10.52 12.98
C ALA A 112 -0.90 11.59 12.84
N ALA A 113 -1.25 12.83 12.45
CA ALA A 113 -0.29 13.94 12.38
C ALA A 113 0.41 14.21 13.72
N ARG A 114 -0.31 14.14 14.85
CA ARG A 114 0.27 14.30 16.20
C ARG A 114 1.24 13.19 16.58
N ARG A 115 1.17 12.03 15.90
CA ARG A 115 1.97 10.83 16.20
C ARG A 115 2.98 10.50 15.10
N MET A 116 3.11 11.37 14.09
CA MET A 116 3.95 11.13 12.90
C MET A 116 5.36 10.71 13.29
N ALA A 117 6.02 11.44 14.20
CA ALA A 117 7.39 11.15 14.62
C ALA A 117 7.59 9.76 15.25
N SER A 118 6.53 9.12 15.77
CA SER A 118 6.60 7.78 16.34
C SER A 118 6.27 6.67 15.35
N LEU A 119 5.83 7.02 14.14
CA LEU A 119 5.36 6.09 13.13
C LEU A 119 6.55 5.36 12.49
N GLN A 120 6.70 4.08 12.80
CA GLN A 120 7.75 3.21 12.28
C GLN A 120 7.52 2.83 10.80
N PRO A 121 8.53 2.28 10.09
CA PRO A 121 8.42 1.81 8.70
C PRO A 121 7.19 0.98 8.35
N GLU A 122 7.01 -0.16 9.01
CA GLU A 122 5.93 -1.07 8.65
C GLU A 122 4.53 -0.44 8.85
N PRO A 123 4.21 0.23 9.98
CA PRO A 123 2.92 0.90 10.11
C PRO A 123 2.75 2.11 9.20
N ALA A 124 3.83 2.83 8.84
CA ALA A 124 3.75 3.94 7.89
C ALA A 124 3.32 3.46 6.51
N LEU A 125 3.93 2.38 6.01
CA LEU A 125 3.59 1.78 4.72
C LEU A 125 2.17 1.21 4.73
N LEU A 126 1.75 0.62 5.86
CA LEU A 126 0.40 0.13 6.06
C LEU A 126 -0.65 1.26 5.95
N ALA A 127 -0.39 2.39 6.61
CA ALA A 127 -1.25 3.57 6.50
C ALA A 127 -1.22 4.16 5.08
N LEU A 128 -0.04 4.25 4.46
CA LEU A 128 0.16 4.85 3.15
C LEU A 128 -0.58 4.08 2.06
N THR A 129 -0.49 2.75 2.06
CA THR A 129 -1.22 1.87 1.13
C THR A 129 -2.73 1.96 1.32
N ALA A 130 -3.21 2.01 2.57
CA ALA A 130 -4.63 2.20 2.86
C ALA A 130 -5.15 3.58 2.38
N LEU A 131 -4.35 4.64 2.59
CA LEU A 131 -4.67 5.97 2.07
C LEU A 131 -4.71 5.96 0.54
N ALA A 132 -3.73 5.33 -0.13
CA ALA A 132 -3.71 5.22 -1.58
C ALA A 132 -4.96 4.50 -2.12
N ALA A 133 -5.32 3.35 -1.54
CA ALA A 133 -6.50 2.59 -1.95
C ALA A 133 -7.83 3.35 -1.75
N THR A 134 -7.93 4.21 -0.73
CA THR A 134 -9.10 5.10 -0.54
C THR A 134 -9.13 6.31 -1.46
N SER A 135 -8.00 6.65 -2.09
CA SER A 135 -7.90 7.75 -3.05
C SER A 135 -8.27 7.34 -4.48
N GLU A 136 -8.30 6.04 -4.77
CA GLU A 136 -8.73 5.52 -6.08
C GLU A 136 -10.21 5.86 -6.32
N GLY A 137 -10.47 6.74 -7.30
CA GLY A 137 -11.81 7.25 -7.61
C GLY A 137 -12.27 8.45 -6.79
N ALA A 138 -11.54 8.84 -5.74
CA ALA A 138 -11.82 10.05 -4.97
C ALA A 138 -11.04 11.27 -5.53
N THR A 139 -11.72 12.40 -5.67
CA THR A 139 -11.09 13.67 -6.09
C THR A 139 -10.38 14.39 -4.95
N ARG A 140 -10.51 13.94 -3.70
CA ARG A 140 -10.03 14.69 -2.54
C ARG A 140 -8.53 14.45 -2.30
N PRO A 141 -7.68 15.49 -2.38
CA PRO A 141 -6.27 15.37 -2.05
C PRO A 141 -6.08 15.16 -0.54
N LEU A 142 -4.89 14.67 -0.16
CA LEU A 142 -4.49 14.63 1.24
C LEU A 142 -4.56 16.02 1.89
N PRO A 143 -4.95 16.14 3.17
CA PRO A 143 -4.89 17.41 3.87
C PRO A 143 -3.47 17.99 3.84
N ALA A 144 -3.32 19.24 3.43
CA ALA A 144 -2.00 19.88 3.22
C ALA A 144 -1.10 19.83 4.46
N ARG A 145 -1.66 19.94 5.67
CA ARG A 145 -0.90 19.79 6.93
C ARG A 145 -0.35 18.37 7.10
N PHE A 146 -1.14 17.34 6.77
CA PHE A 146 -0.70 15.95 6.89
C PHE A 146 0.37 15.64 5.84
N ALA A 147 0.16 16.07 4.59
CA ALA A 147 1.15 15.89 3.51
C ALA A 147 2.51 16.53 3.85
N ARG A 148 2.52 17.74 4.41
CA ARG A 148 3.75 18.43 4.86
C ARG A 148 4.52 17.71 5.97
N LEU A 149 3.85 16.88 6.77
CA LEU A 149 4.49 16.07 7.80
C LEU A 149 4.89 14.69 7.26
N LEU A 150 4.09 14.11 6.38
CA LEU A 150 4.31 12.80 5.81
C LEU A 150 5.57 12.75 4.93
N VAL A 151 5.76 13.72 4.04
CA VAL A 151 6.88 13.67 3.07
C VAL A 151 8.26 13.67 3.74
N PRO A 152 8.57 14.60 4.67
CA PRO A 152 9.85 14.56 5.38
C PRO A 152 10.01 13.31 6.26
N HIS A 153 8.91 12.82 6.83
CA HIS A 153 8.93 11.59 7.63
C HIS A 153 9.30 10.38 6.77
N LEU A 154 8.68 10.24 5.60
CA LEU A 154 9.03 9.20 4.62
C LEU A 154 10.47 9.35 4.15
N GLN A 155 10.97 10.58 3.94
CA GLN A 155 12.36 10.84 3.55
C GLN A 155 13.35 10.24 4.55
N GLY A 156 13.15 10.51 5.84
CA GLY A 156 14.00 9.97 6.91
C GLY A 156 13.95 8.44 7.02
N MET A 157 12.95 7.80 6.42
CA MET A 157 12.81 6.35 6.42
C MET A 157 13.42 5.69 5.19
N LEU A 158 13.65 6.41 4.08
CA LEU A 158 14.11 5.84 2.80
C LEU A 158 15.31 4.89 2.95
N PRO A 159 16.37 5.21 3.72
CA PRO A 159 17.53 4.33 3.87
C PRO A 159 17.23 3.01 4.59
N LEU A 160 16.10 2.93 5.30
CA LEU A 160 15.69 1.75 6.10
C LEU A 160 14.78 0.80 5.30
N LEU A 161 14.30 1.22 4.13
CA LEU A 161 13.30 0.49 3.36
C LEU A 161 13.94 -0.54 2.42
N SER A 162 13.25 -1.66 2.22
CA SER A 162 13.59 -2.60 1.15
C SER A 162 13.23 -2.03 -0.22
N ALA A 163 13.77 -2.62 -1.30
CA ALA A 163 13.44 -2.21 -2.66
C ALA A 163 11.93 -2.30 -2.95
N GLU A 164 11.28 -3.34 -2.43
CA GLU A 164 9.83 -3.52 -2.56
C GLU A 164 9.07 -2.37 -1.89
N GLN A 165 9.47 -2.01 -0.67
CA GLN A 165 8.85 -0.93 0.09
C GLN A 165 9.08 0.43 -0.56
N LEU A 166 10.27 0.67 -1.15
CA LEU A 166 10.55 1.89 -1.92
C LEU A 166 9.62 2.01 -3.14
N CYS A 167 9.40 0.90 -3.87
CA CYS A 167 8.44 0.87 -4.99
C CYS A 167 7.03 1.22 -4.52
N ASP A 168 6.59 0.63 -3.39
CA ASP A 168 5.27 0.87 -2.82
C ASP A 168 5.09 2.32 -2.37
N VAL A 169 6.12 2.93 -1.77
CA VAL A 169 6.12 4.35 -1.38
C VAL A 169 5.85 5.22 -2.60
N LEU A 170 6.64 5.08 -3.68
CA LEU A 170 6.50 5.95 -4.84
C LEU A 170 5.14 5.77 -5.52
N ARG A 171 4.68 4.52 -5.67
CA ARG A 171 3.35 4.21 -6.21
C ARG A 171 2.24 4.85 -5.39
N CYS A 172 2.31 4.77 -4.07
CA CYS A 172 1.32 5.38 -3.20
C CYS A 172 1.34 6.90 -3.28
N LEU A 173 2.51 7.53 -3.39
CA LEU A 173 2.62 8.98 -3.57
C LEU A 173 1.95 9.43 -4.88
N VAL A 174 2.09 8.67 -5.97
CA VAL A 174 1.36 8.93 -7.22
C VAL A 174 -0.15 8.84 -7.01
N ALA A 175 -0.66 7.77 -6.40
CA ALA A 175 -2.08 7.59 -6.12
C ALA A 175 -2.65 8.72 -5.26
N LEU A 176 -1.89 9.13 -4.25
CA LEU A 176 -2.22 10.22 -3.33
C LEU A 176 -2.02 11.62 -3.93
N ARG A 177 -1.54 11.70 -5.18
CA ARG A 177 -1.22 12.94 -5.89
C ARG A 177 -0.25 13.84 -5.12
N VAL A 178 0.67 13.23 -4.38
CA VAL A 178 1.77 13.91 -3.71
C VAL A 178 2.97 13.90 -4.64
N ARG A 179 3.48 15.09 -4.95
CA ARG A 179 4.73 15.25 -5.72
C ARG A 179 5.85 15.66 -4.76
N PRO A 180 6.81 14.78 -4.48
CA PRO A 180 8.00 15.15 -3.72
C PRO A 180 8.82 16.22 -4.43
N ALA A 181 9.62 16.95 -3.66
CA ALA A 181 10.62 17.88 -4.20
C ALA A 181 11.80 17.11 -4.81
N GLU A 182 12.61 17.79 -5.62
CA GLU A 182 13.79 17.22 -6.26
C GLU A 182 14.80 16.64 -5.26
N GLU A 183 15.05 17.35 -4.16
CA GLU A 183 15.92 16.86 -3.06
C GLU A 183 15.44 15.52 -2.47
N TRP A 184 14.12 15.38 -2.30
CA TRP A 184 13.53 14.12 -1.82
C TRP A 184 13.71 13.00 -2.84
N MET A 185 13.55 13.32 -4.13
CA MET A 185 13.74 12.33 -5.20
C MET A 185 15.20 11.87 -5.31
N ALA A 186 16.17 12.77 -5.10
CA ALA A 186 17.58 12.40 -5.04
C ALA A 186 17.89 11.42 -3.89
N ASP A 187 17.35 11.66 -2.69
CA ASP A 187 17.49 10.72 -1.56
C ASP A 187 16.81 9.37 -1.85
N PHE A 188 15.64 9.41 -2.50
CA PHE A 188 14.92 8.21 -2.92
C PHE A 188 15.74 7.41 -3.93
N GLU A 189 16.36 8.05 -4.92
CA GLU A 189 17.23 7.40 -5.89
C GLU A 189 18.44 6.74 -5.24
N SER A 190 19.11 7.43 -4.32
CA SER A 190 20.26 6.86 -3.61
C SER A 190 19.89 5.60 -2.81
N ALA A 191 18.75 5.64 -2.11
CA ALA A 191 18.21 4.48 -1.41
C ALA A 191 17.81 3.35 -2.37
N LEU A 192 17.16 3.71 -3.48
CA LEU A 192 16.69 2.78 -4.51
C LEU A 192 17.85 2.08 -5.21
N GLU A 193 18.88 2.80 -5.63
CA GLU A 193 20.07 2.26 -6.28
C GLU A 193 20.73 1.17 -5.42
N SER A 194 20.85 1.45 -4.12
CA SER A 194 21.41 0.51 -3.15
C SER A 194 20.54 -0.72 -2.91
N ALA A 195 19.23 -0.60 -3.10
CA ALA A 195 18.26 -1.66 -2.82
C ALA A 195 17.91 -2.51 -4.05
N LEU A 196 17.93 -1.93 -5.26
CA LEU A 196 17.52 -2.55 -6.52
C LEU A 196 18.16 -3.91 -6.82
N PRO A 197 19.46 -4.17 -6.55
CA PRO A 197 20.05 -5.48 -6.80
C PRO A 197 19.39 -6.63 -6.03
N ARG A 198 18.65 -6.31 -4.95
CA ARG A 198 17.91 -7.29 -4.13
C ARG A 198 16.44 -7.42 -4.55
N LEU A 199 15.97 -6.61 -5.50
CA LEU A 199 14.60 -6.71 -6.01
C LEU A 199 14.51 -7.88 -6.98
N LEU A 200 13.72 -8.88 -6.63
CA LEU A 200 13.54 -10.11 -7.42
C LEU A 200 12.15 -10.19 -8.08
N ASP A 201 11.46 -9.05 -8.19
CA ASP A 201 10.05 -8.98 -8.55
C ASP A 201 9.83 -8.00 -9.73
N ALA A 202 9.45 -8.56 -10.88
CA ALA A 202 9.21 -7.80 -12.11
C ALA A 202 7.96 -6.90 -12.03
N GLU A 203 6.93 -7.31 -11.29
CA GLU A 203 5.70 -6.53 -11.13
C GLU A 203 6.00 -5.22 -10.41
N ARG A 204 6.77 -5.31 -9.32
CA ARG A 204 7.18 -4.13 -8.54
C ARG A 204 8.08 -3.20 -9.34
N LEU A 205 9.01 -3.74 -10.12
CA LEU A 205 9.87 -2.95 -10.99
C LEU A 205 9.07 -2.24 -12.09
N GLY A 206 8.12 -2.93 -12.74
CA GLY A 206 7.21 -2.32 -13.71
C GLY A 206 6.33 -1.24 -13.07
N GLY A 207 5.82 -1.47 -11.86
CA GLY A 207 5.06 -0.49 -11.09
C GLY A 207 5.89 0.74 -10.69
N LEU A 208 7.18 0.57 -10.38
CA LEU A 208 8.11 1.66 -10.12
C LEU A 208 8.35 2.51 -11.38
N ALA A 209 8.64 1.87 -12.52
CA ALA A 209 8.82 2.56 -13.79
C ALA A 209 7.55 3.33 -14.20
N TRP A 210 6.38 2.73 -13.99
CA TRP A 210 5.11 3.42 -14.16
C TRP A 210 5.00 4.66 -13.26
N ALA A 211 5.34 4.54 -11.98
CA ALA A 211 5.24 5.65 -11.03
C ALA A 211 6.16 6.82 -11.41
N LEU A 212 7.41 6.53 -11.80
CA LEU A 212 8.35 7.52 -12.31
C LEU A 212 7.81 8.22 -13.59
N GLY A 213 7.27 7.45 -14.54
CA GLY A 213 6.67 7.96 -15.77
C GLY A 213 5.41 8.83 -15.55
N GLN A 214 4.64 8.54 -14.50
CA GLN A 214 3.49 9.37 -14.09
C GLN A 214 3.93 10.68 -13.45
N MET A 215 5.02 10.68 -12.68
CA MET A 215 5.62 11.89 -12.15
C MET A 215 6.37 12.70 -13.21
N ARG A 216 6.71 12.09 -14.35
CA ARG A 216 7.61 12.63 -15.39
C ARG A 216 8.98 12.96 -14.81
N TYR A 217 9.48 12.08 -13.95
CA TYR A 217 10.76 12.26 -13.28
C TYR A 217 11.84 11.47 -14.01
N GLN A 218 12.95 12.13 -14.36
CA GLN A 218 14.10 11.48 -14.99
C GLN A 218 15.10 11.09 -13.91
N PRO A 219 15.34 9.78 -13.68
CA PRO A 219 16.38 9.34 -12.77
C PRO A 219 17.76 9.77 -13.27
N ASP A 220 18.69 9.95 -12.35
CA ASP A 220 20.09 10.18 -12.66
C ASP A 220 20.70 8.97 -13.41
N ARG A 221 21.91 9.17 -13.93
CA ARG A 221 22.59 8.11 -14.73
C ARG A 221 22.86 6.85 -13.92
N SER A 222 23.11 6.96 -12.61
CA SER A 222 23.46 5.82 -11.77
C SER A 222 22.22 4.98 -11.47
N CYS A 223 21.15 5.63 -11.01
CA CYS A 223 19.86 5.02 -10.76
C CYS A 223 19.24 4.46 -12.05
N ALA A 224 19.30 5.20 -13.17
CA ALA A 224 18.84 4.70 -14.47
C ALA A 224 19.59 3.42 -14.88
N ALA A 225 20.93 3.39 -14.74
CA ALA A 225 21.71 2.21 -15.04
C ALA A 225 21.36 1.02 -14.10
N ALA A 226 21.09 1.29 -12.82
CA ALA A 226 20.64 0.26 -11.88
C ALA A 226 19.26 -0.31 -12.24
N LEU A 227 18.31 0.55 -12.62
CA LEU A 227 16.99 0.15 -13.10
C LEU A 227 17.10 -0.73 -14.36
N MET A 228 17.96 -0.34 -15.30
CA MET A 228 18.21 -1.13 -16.52
C MET A 228 18.82 -2.51 -16.20
N ARG A 229 19.80 -2.58 -15.29
CA ARG A 229 20.38 -3.87 -14.88
C ARG A 229 19.33 -4.77 -14.21
N ALA A 230 18.54 -4.22 -13.29
CA ALA A 230 17.49 -4.97 -12.60
C ALA A 230 16.41 -5.46 -13.58
N GLY A 231 15.98 -4.60 -14.51
CA GLY A 231 15.04 -4.98 -15.56
C GLY A 231 15.58 -6.10 -16.42
N GLY A 232 16.80 -5.96 -16.92
CA GLY A 232 17.48 -6.98 -17.73
C GLY A 232 17.50 -8.36 -17.07
N ALA A 233 17.76 -8.41 -15.77
CA ALA A 233 17.79 -9.67 -15.00
C ALA A 233 16.41 -10.31 -14.82
N LEU A 234 15.34 -9.50 -14.70
CA LEU A 234 13.98 -9.99 -14.40
C LEU A 234 13.13 -10.27 -15.64
N LEU A 235 13.49 -9.71 -16.80
CA LEU A 235 12.75 -9.86 -18.06
C LEU A 235 12.39 -11.31 -18.45
N PRO A 236 13.31 -12.29 -18.38
CA PRO A 236 12.99 -13.63 -18.86
C PRO A 236 11.80 -14.25 -18.11
N GLY A 237 11.70 -13.99 -16.80
CA GLY A 237 10.64 -14.49 -15.93
C GLY A 237 9.40 -13.58 -15.81
N ALA A 238 9.46 -12.35 -16.33
CA ALA A 238 8.38 -11.38 -16.21
C ALA A 238 7.15 -11.75 -17.07
N ARG A 239 5.96 -11.31 -16.66
CA ARG A 239 4.74 -11.42 -17.50
C ARG A 239 4.76 -10.33 -18.57
N ALA A 240 4.03 -10.52 -19.68
CA ALA A 240 3.93 -9.52 -20.75
C ALA A 240 3.50 -8.16 -20.22
N HIS A 241 2.54 -8.15 -19.28
CA HIS A 241 2.06 -6.94 -18.61
C HIS A 241 3.18 -6.16 -17.89
N ASP A 242 4.01 -6.86 -17.11
CA ASP A 242 5.07 -6.23 -16.31
C ASP A 242 6.17 -5.66 -17.21
N VAL A 243 6.52 -6.37 -18.28
CA VAL A 243 7.46 -5.89 -19.31
C VAL A 243 6.88 -4.65 -20.01
N GLY A 244 5.59 -4.67 -20.36
CA GLY A 244 4.92 -3.54 -20.98
C GLY A 244 4.93 -2.28 -20.10
N LEU A 245 4.62 -2.42 -18.82
CA LEU A 245 4.69 -1.30 -17.86
C LEU A 245 6.10 -0.75 -17.71
N LEU A 246 7.09 -1.63 -17.68
CA LEU A 246 8.50 -1.24 -17.57
C LEU A 246 8.96 -0.45 -18.80
N VAL A 247 8.72 -0.96 -20.02
CA VAL A 247 9.06 -0.25 -21.26
C VAL A 247 8.34 1.08 -21.36
N TRP A 248 7.03 1.10 -21.10
CA TRP A 248 6.23 2.33 -21.13
C TRP A 248 6.75 3.37 -20.13
N GLY A 249 7.05 2.94 -18.91
CA GLY A 249 7.55 3.80 -17.84
C GLY A 249 8.87 4.46 -18.23
N LEU A 250 9.82 3.66 -18.72
CA LEU A 250 11.13 4.13 -19.20
C LEU A 250 10.99 5.15 -20.34
N MET A 251 10.15 4.88 -21.33
CA MET A 251 9.90 5.81 -22.43
C MET A 251 9.36 7.16 -21.94
N ARG A 252 8.48 7.16 -20.93
CA ARG A 252 7.91 8.40 -20.36
C ARG A 252 8.89 9.23 -19.56
N VAL A 253 9.96 8.62 -19.09
CA VAL A 253 11.07 9.31 -18.41
C VAL A 253 12.25 9.52 -19.35
N GLU A 254 12.04 9.40 -20.66
CA GLU A 254 13.04 9.60 -21.72
C GLU A 254 14.28 8.70 -21.57
N LEU A 255 14.09 7.51 -20.98
CA LEU A 255 15.10 6.46 -20.93
C LEU A 255 14.87 5.47 -22.08
N GLU A 256 15.88 5.30 -22.92
CA GLU A 256 15.82 4.35 -24.04
C GLU A 256 15.90 2.91 -23.54
N ALA A 257 14.77 2.18 -23.64
CA ALA A 257 14.74 0.76 -23.35
C ALA A 257 15.60 -0.01 -24.37
N PRO A 258 16.44 -0.97 -23.94
CA PRO A 258 17.22 -1.79 -24.87
C PRO A 258 16.31 -2.52 -25.88
N PRO A 259 16.71 -2.64 -27.17
CA PRO A 259 15.89 -3.32 -28.18
C PRO A 259 15.49 -4.76 -27.81
N ALA A 260 16.33 -5.44 -27.03
CA ALA A 260 16.05 -6.78 -26.52
C ALA A 260 14.77 -6.85 -25.66
N TRP A 261 14.40 -5.76 -24.98
CA TRP A 261 13.22 -5.72 -24.12
C TRP A 261 11.94 -5.61 -24.95
N ALA A 262 11.98 -4.81 -26.02
CA ALA A 262 10.89 -4.75 -27.00
C ALA A 262 10.69 -6.12 -27.65
N ASN A 263 11.77 -6.78 -28.10
CA ASN A 263 11.68 -8.13 -28.67
C ASN A 263 11.08 -9.14 -27.68
N GLU A 264 11.45 -9.07 -26.40
CA GLU A 264 10.90 -9.96 -25.37
C GLU A 264 9.41 -9.69 -25.11
N LEU A 265 8.99 -8.42 -25.14
CA LEU A 265 7.57 -8.05 -25.06
C LEU A 265 6.78 -8.62 -26.24
N LEU A 266 7.30 -8.47 -27.47
CA LEU A 266 6.67 -9.01 -28.68
C LEU A 266 6.55 -10.53 -28.60
N ARG A 267 7.63 -11.22 -28.22
CA ARG A 267 7.66 -12.68 -28.04
C ARG A 267 6.61 -13.17 -27.03
N LYS A 268 6.46 -12.46 -25.90
CA LYS A 268 5.45 -12.81 -24.88
C LYS A 268 4.03 -12.51 -25.35
N ALA A 269 3.80 -11.41 -26.07
CA ALA A 269 2.50 -11.07 -26.64
C ALA A 269 2.04 -12.11 -27.68
N GLU A 270 2.95 -12.56 -28.55
CA GLU A 270 2.68 -13.64 -29.52
C GLU A 270 2.32 -14.95 -28.82
N ALA A 271 3.03 -15.31 -27.73
CA ALA A 271 2.72 -16.48 -26.93
C ALA A 271 1.34 -16.43 -26.25
N GLU A 272 0.80 -15.23 -26.01
CA GLU A 272 -0.54 -14.99 -25.48
C GLU A 272 -1.62 -14.89 -26.58
N GLY A 273 -1.26 -15.13 -27.85
CA GLY A 273 -2.20 -15.13 -28.98
C GLY A 273 -2.57 -13.75 -29.52
N LEU A 274 -1.85 -12.69 -29.09
CA LEU A 274 -2.00 -11.36 -29.65
C LEU A 274 -1.18 -11.26 -30.94
N SER A 275 -1.83 -11.44 -32.09
CA SER A 275 -1.20 -11.13 -33.38
C SER A 275 -1.09 -9.62 -33.55
N LEU A 276 0.13 -9.12 -33.75
CA LEU A 276 0.34 -7.71 -34.10
C LEU A 276 -0.27 -7.43 -35.48
N PRO A 277 -0.83 -6.23 -35.70
CA PRO A 277 -1.13 -5.79 -37.05
C PRO A 277 0.18 -5.78 -37.85
N THR A 278 0.20 -6.50 -38.97
CA THR A 278 1.31 -6.42 -39.93
C THR A 278 1.48 -4.95 -40.33
N PRO A 279 2.72 -4.42 -40.38
CA PRO A 279 2.94 -3.06 -40.81
C PRO A 279 2.35 -2.91 -42.22
N SER A 280 1.30 -2.10 -42.33
CA SER A 280 0.68 -1.77 -43.60
C SER A 280 1.73 -1.09 -44.45
N THR A 281 2.20 -1.80 -45.48
CA THR A 281 3.12 -1.28 -46.49
C THR A 281 2.53 0.03 -47.02
N PRO A 282 3.26 1.17 -46.99
CA PRO A 282 2.78 2.37 -47.62
C PRO A 282 2.60 2.07 -49.12
N ALA A 283 1.39 2.29 -49.63
CA ALA A 283 1.12 2.19 -51.05
C ALA A 283 2.01 3.21 -51.78
N VAL A 284 2.86 2.69 -52.66
CA VAL A 284 3.71 3.46 -53.58
C VAL A 284 2.84 4.18 -54.61
#